data_AF-A0AAV7TBG0-F1
#
_entry.id   AF-A0AAV7TBG0-F1
#
_cell.length_a   1.000
_cell.length_b   1.000
_cell.length_c   1.000
_cell.angle_alpha   90.00
_cell.angle_beta   90.00
_cell.angle_gamma   90.00
#
_symmetry.space_group_name_H-M   'P 1'
#
loop_
_entity.id
_entity.type
_entity.pdbx_description
1 polymer ?
#
loop_
_entity_poly.entity_id
_entity_poly.type
_entity_poly.pdbx_seq_one_letter_code
_entity_poly.pdbx_strand_id
1 'polypeptide(L)'
;MDRDLPAVPDLEQKIQDRRSALQQAAALSSAGRCSSPIVPDSPYSDERVLLSHGRLQLDQEVSAEELQLLQHESEVVPNPDTLPIHAAFHAHYESLYSTVSHPPPNEIDLFLAEVPLPRITGEQCSELDSPPLLSEVQEANRSLANDKAPGPDGLPAEFYKAYSVQLAPKLLTL
;
A
#
# COMPACT_ATOMS: atom_id res chain seq x y z
N MET A 1 -36.18 -17.29 51.79
CA MET A 1 -36.57 -17.55 50.38
C MET A 1 -35.47 -16.94 49.53
N ASP A 2 -34.29 -17.57 49.62
CA ASP A 2 -33.13 -17.25 48.80
C ASP A 2 -33.42 -17.63 47.36
N ARG A 3 -33.14 -16.72 46.43
CA ARG A 3 -33.15 -17.01 45.00
C ARG A 3 -31.70 -16.97 44.52
N ASP A 4 -31.09 -18.15 44.46
CA ASP A 4 -29.79 -18.35 43.84
C ASP A 4 -29.85 -17.98 42.36
N LEU A 5 -28.99 -17.07 41.93
CA LEU A 5 -28.69 -16.80 40.53
C LEU A 5 -27.82 -17.94 39.97
N PRO A 6 -28.11 -18.51 38.80
CA PRO A 6 -27.24 -19.53 38.21
C PRO A 6 -25.90 -18.89 37.83
N ALA A 7 -24.82 -19.40 38.43
CA ALA A 7 -23.45 -19.08 38.07
C ALA A 7 -23.22 -19.35 36.58
N VAL A 8 -22.60 -18.42 35.86
CA VAL A 8 -22.27 -18.52 34.43
C VAL A 8 -20.90 -19.21 34.31
N PRO A 9 -20.82 -20.54 34.07
CA PRO A 9 -19.57 -21.29 34.17
C PRO A 9 -18.80 -21.34 32.84
N ASP A 10 -19.37 -20.82 31.77
CA ASP A 10 -18.93 -21.12 30.40
C ASP A 10 -17.81 -20.20 29.89
N LEU A 11 -17.70 -18.99 30.44
CA LEU A 11 -16.71 -18.01 29.96
C LEU A 11 -15.32 -18.21 30.58
N GLU A 12 -15.25 -18.51 31.88
CA GLU A 12 -13.96 -18.78 32.54
C GLU A 12 -13.31 -20.06 32.03
N GLN A 13 -14.11 -21.09 31.77
CA GLN A 13 -13.64 -22.34 31.19
C GLN A 13 -13.01 -22.09 29.80
N LYS A 14 -13.66 -21.27 28.97
CA LYS A 14 -13.18 -20.91 27.63
C LYS A 14 -11.90 -20.07 27.65
N ILE A 15 -11.74 -19.21 28.65
CA ILE A 15 -10.51 -18.43 28.86
C ILE A 15 -9.38 -19.36 29.31
N GLN A 16 -9.67 -20.31 30.19
CA GLN A 16 -8.69 -21.24 30.71
C GLN A 16 -8.19 -22.20 29.62
N ASP A 17 -9.08 -22.68 28.76
CA ASP A 17 -8.72 -23.56 27.64
C ASP A 17 -7.79 -22.83 26.64
N ARG A 18 -8.07 -21.55 26.36
CA ARG A 18 -7.25 -20.74 25.44
C ARG A 18 -5.85 -20.45 26.00
N ARG A 19 -5.74 -20.23 27.32
CA ARG A 19 -4.45 -20.07 28.01
C ARG A 19 -3.63 -21.36 27.99
N SER A 20 -4.29 -22.50 28.20
CA SER A 20 -3.67 -23.83 28.19
C SER A 20 -3.04 -24.17 26.83
N ALA A 21 -3.75 -23.86 25.73
CA ALA A 21 -3.26 -24.11 24.37
C ALA A 21 -2.01 -23.28 24.02
N LEU A 22 -1.98 -22.01 24.43
CA LEU A 22 -0.81 -21.13 24.21
C LEU A 22 0.42 -21.58 25.02
N GLN A 23 0.21 -22.08 26.23
CA GLN A 23 1.29 -22.62 27.06
C GLN A 23 1.88 -23.92 26.48
N GLN A 24 1.06 -24.79 25.89
CA GLN A 24 1.55 -25.98 25.19
C GLN A 24 2.34 -25.64 23.91
N ALA A 25 1.91 -24.62 23.15
CA ALA A 25 2.65 -24.15 21.97
C ALA A 25 4.02 -23.57 22.34
N ALA A 26 4.12 -22.85 23.47
CA ALA A 26 5.38 -22.32 23.97
C ALA A 26 6.34 -23.41 24.48
N ALA A 27 5.82 -24.49 25.08
CA ALA A 27 6.63 -25.61 25.55
C ALA A 27 7.29 -26.42 24.41
N LEU A 28 6.74 -26.37 23.19
CA LEU A 28 7.36 -26.95 21.99
C LEU A 28 8.45 -26.04 21.37
N SER A 29 8.60 -24.80 21.88
CA SER A 29 9.55 -23.79 21.42
C SER A 29 10.71 -23.59 22.40
N SER A 30 11.13 -24.64 23.12
CA SER A 30 12.27 -24.56 24.06
C SER A 30 13.52 -25.33 23.61
N ALA A 31 13.64 -25.65 22.32
CA ALA A 31 14.87 -26.20 21.76
C ALA A 31 15.43 -25.25 20.69
N GLY A 32 16.45 -24.47 21.04
CA GLY A 32 17.32 -23.84 20.03
C GLY A 32 17.93 -22.51 20.42
N ARG A 33 19.18 -22.55 20.87
CA ARG A 33 20.09 -21.40 21.00
C ARG A 33 20.43 -20.81 19.62
N CYS A 34 20.74 -19.52 19.66
CA CYS A 34 21.84 -18.82 19.00
C CYS A 34 22.39 -19.37 17.65
N SER A 35 22.48 -18.44 16.69
CA SER A 35 23.21 -18.48 15.41
C SER A 35 22.47 -19.19 14.28
N SER A 36 22.01 -18.45 13.27
CA SER A 36 21.50 -19.04 12.03
C SER A 36 22.64 -19.14 11.00
N PRO A 37 23.04 -20.36 10.62
CA PRO A 37 23.94 -20.63 9.49
C PRO A 37 23.22 -20.41 8.15
N ILE A 38 24.01 -20.26 7.08
CA ILE A 38 23.52 -20.25 5.69
C ILE A 38 22.87 -21.62 5.41
N VAL A 39 21.55 -21.65 5.22
CA VAL A 39 20.79 -22.85 4.87
C VAL A 39 20.60 -22.88 3.34
N PRO A 40 21.25 -23.78 2.59
CA PRO A 40 20.73 -24.18 1.28
C PRO A 40 19.45 -24.99 1.55
N ASP A 41 18.38 -24.71 0.81
CA ASP A 41 17.01 -25.22 1.02
C ASP A 41 16.14 -24.37 1.96
N SER A 42 16.23 -23.04 1.84
CA SER A 42 15.11 -22.18 2.20
C SER A 42 13.96 -22.41 1.20
N PRO A 43 12.71 -22.68 1.65
CA PRO A 43 11.54 -22.76 0.77
C PRO A 43 11.26 -21.41 0.07
N TYR A 44 11.97 -20.35 0.48
CA TYR A 44 11.96 -19.02 -0.13
C TYR A 44 12.90 -18.88 -1.34
N SER A 45 12.99 -19.92 -2.17
CA SER A 45 13.63 -19.83 -3.49
C SER A 45 12.64 -19.94 -4.63
N ASP A 46 11.40 -20.38 -4.34
CA ASP A 46 10.34 -20.61 -5.34
C ASP A 46 9.18 -19.59 -5.28
N GLU A 47 9.16 -18.69 -4.29
CA GLU A 47 8.12 -17.65 -4.23
C GLU A 47 8.26 -16.60 -5.35
N ARG A 48 9.44 -16.42 -5.96
CA ARG A 48 9.59 -15.43 -7.05
C ARG A 48 8.95 -15.90 -8.37
N VAL A 49 8.88 -17.22 -8.60
CA VAL A 49 8.23 -17.80 -9.78
C VAL A 49 6.71 -17.90 -9.58
N LEU A 50 6.25 -18.16 -8.36
CA LEU A 50 4.84 -18.14 -8.00
C LEU A 50 4.27 -16.72 -7.93
N LEU A 51 5.04 -15.73 -7.48
CA LEU A 51 4.65 -14.33 -7.50
C LEU A 51 4.66 -13.76 -8.93
N SER A 52 5.53 -14.22 -9.84
CA SER A 52 5.49 -13.78 -11.25
C SER A 52 4.28 -14.36 -12.00
N HIS A 53 3.95 -15.64 -11.78
CA HIS A 53 2.74 -16.24 -12.36
C HIS A 53 1.46 -15.68 -11.72
N GLY A 54 1.42 -15.51 -10.40
CA GLY A 54 0.30 -14.92 -9.69
C GLY A 54 0.07 -13.45 -10.03
N ARG A 55 1.13 -12.70 -10.33
CA ARG A 55 1.05 -11.30 -10.76
C ARG A 55 0.62 -11.17 -12.23
N LEU A 56 1.05 -12.08 -13.11
CA LEU A 56 0.49 -12.16 -14.47
C LEU A 56 -0.98 -12.59 -14.47
N GLN A 57 -1.37 -13.48 -13.54
CA GLN A 57 -2.76 -13.90 -13.35
C GLN A 57 -3.61 -12.75 -12.81
N LEU A 58 -3.12 -12.01 -11.80
CA LEU A 58 -3.78 -10.82 -11.26
C LEU A 58 -3.80 -9.67 -12.27
N ASP A 59 -2.76 -9.47 -13.07
CA ASP A 59 -2.75 -8.45 -14.13
C ASP A 59 -3.73 -8.84 -15.28
N GLN A 60 -3.92 -10.13 -15.57
CA GLN A 60 -4.99 -10.63 -16.48
C GLN A 60 -6.39 -10.53 -15.87
N GLU A 61 -6.56 -10.81 -14.58
CA GLU A 61 -7.83 -10.74 -13.86
C GLU A 61 -8.25 -9.29 -13.60
N VAL A 62 -7.32 -8.40 -13.27
CA VAL A 62 -7.53 -6.94 -13.13
C VAL A 62 -7.86 -6.32 -14.47
N SER A 63 -7.19 -6.74 -15.56
CA SER A 63 -7.56 -6.35 -16.93
C SER A 63 -8.99 -6.78 -17.28
N ALA A 64 -9.42 -7.97 -16.85
CA ALA A 64 -10.77 -8.46 -17.07
C ALA A 64 -11.82 -7.78 -16.16
N GLU A 65 -11.48 -7.41 -14.93
CA GLU A 65 -12.33 -6.65 -14.01
C GLU A 65 -12.46 -5.17 -14.41
N GLU A 66 -11.40 -4.53 -14.92
CA GLU A 66 -11.48 -3.17 -15.51
C GLU A 66 -12.39 -3.15 -16.74
N LEU A 67 -12.38 -4.21 -17.55
CA LEU A 67 -13.32 -4.39 -18.66
C LEU A 67 -14.76 -4.63 -18.17
N GLN A 68 -14.98 -5.19 -16.98
CA GLN A 68 -16.31 -5.33 -16.36
C GLN A 68 -16.80 -4.03 -15.73
N LEU A 69 -15.90 -3.17 -15.25
CA LEU A 69 -16.24 -1.85 -14.70
C LEU A 69 -16.79 -0.91 -15.79
N LEU A 70 -16.24 -1.01 -17.02
CA LEU A 70 -16.79 -0.35 -18.22
C LEU A 70 -18.21 -0.80 -18.59
N GLN A 71 -18.68 -1.94 -18.09
CA GLN A 71 -20.03 -2.45 -18.36
C GLN A 71 -21.09 -1.91 -17.37
N HIS A 72 -20.67 -1.31 -16.25
CA HIS A 72 -21.60 -0.89 -15.17
C HIS A 72 -21.83 0.63 -15.07
N GLU A 73 -21.13 1.46 -15.84
CA GLU A 73 -21.37 2.91 -15.83
C GLU A 73 -22.33 3.35 -16.95
N SER A 74 -23.62 3.30 -16.63
CA SER A 74 -24.74 3.89 -17.38
C SER A 74 -24.90 3.39 -18.82
N GLU A 75 -26.13 3.12 -19.22
CA GLU A 75 -26.48 2.88 -20.61
C GLU A 75 -26.30 4.19 -21.41
N VAL A 76 -25.06 4.62 -21.63
CA VAL A 76 -24.71 5.59 -22.67
C VAL A 76 -24.84 4.81 -23.96
N VAL A 77 -26.05 4.80 -24.53
CA VAL A 77 -26.24 4.40 -25.92
C VAL A 77 -25.20 5.20 -26.71
N PRO A 78 -24.18 4.55 -27.29
CA PRO A 78 -23.11 5.27 -27.95
C PRO A 78 -23.75 6.10 -29.05
N ASN A 79 -23.68 7.42 -28.92
CA ASN A 79 -24.13 8.28 -29.99
C ASN A 79 -23.30 7.88 -31.23
N PRO A 80 -23.92 7.55 -32.38
CA PRO A 80 -23.16 7.18 -33.58
C PRO A 80 -22.10 8.22 -33.97
N ASP A 81 -22.29 9.48 -33.56
CA ASP A 81 -21.35 10.58 -33.76
C ASP A 81 -20.08 10.48 -32.89
N THR A 82 -20.13 9.83 -31.72
CA THR A 82 -18.96 9.68 -30.81
C THR A 82 -18.20 8.37 -31.02
N LEU A 83 -18.79 7.39 -31.71
CA LEU A 83 -18.13 6.12 -32.06
C LEU A 83 -16.76 6.29 -32.73
N PRO A 84 -16.56 7.21 -33.70
CA PRO A 84 -15.25 7.41 -34.32
C PRO A 84 -14.20 7.91 -33.33
N ILE A 85 -14.61 8.73 -32.34
CA ILE A 85 -13.74 9.26 -31.30
C ILE A 85 -13.33 8.11 -30.37
N HIS A 86 -14.29 7.33 -29.86
CA HIS A 86 -13.99 6.18 -29.00
C HIS A 86 -13.07 5.17 -29.70
N ALA A 87 -13.31 4.87 -30.98
CA ALA A 87 -12.46 3.98 -31.77
C ALA A 87 -11.05 4.54 -31.95
N ALA A 88 -10.90 5.85 -32.17
CA ALA A 88 -9.60 6.50 -32.28
C ALA A 88 -8.82 6.47 -30.94
N PHE A 89 -9.51 6.74 -29.82
CA PHE A 89 -8.92 6.65 -28.47
C PHE A 89 -8.50 5.21 -28.15
N HIS A 90 -9.37 4.24 -28.42
CA HIS A 90 -9.06 2.82 -28.23
C HIS A 90 -7.83 2.40 -29.05
N ALA A 91 -7.86 2.64 -30.36
CA ALA A 91 -6.74 2.28 -31.25
C ALA A 91 -5.42 2.97 -30.85
N HIS A 92 -5.48 4.20 -30.36
CA HIS A 92 -4.31 4.93 -29.90
C HIS A 92 -3.69 4.28 -28.65
N TYR A 93 -4.48 4.06 -27.60
CA TYR A 93 -3.96 3.47 -26.36
C TYR A 93 -3.62 2.00 -26.52
N GLU A 94 -4.40 1.25 -27.32
CA GLU A 94 -4.06 -0.10 -27.75
C GLU A 94 -2.68 -0.11 -28.41
N SER A 95 -2.43 0.78 -29.38
CA SER A 95 -1.11 0.87 -30.02
C SER A 95 0.00 1.27 -29.05
N LEU A 96 -0.25 2.18 -28.10
CA LEU A 96 0.75 2.64 -27.11
C LEU A 96 1.16 1.53 -26.15
N TYR A 97 0.20 0.73 -25.69
CA TYR A 97 0.43 -0.35 -24.74
C TYR A 97 0.65 -1.72 -25.40
N SER A 98 0.44 -1.84 -26.72
CA SER A 98 0.85 -3.04 -27.48
C SER A 98 2.36 -3.16 -27.63
N THR A 99 3.09 -2.03 -27.52
CA THR A 99 4.56 -2.00 -27.60
C THR A 99 5.25 -2.31 -26.29
N VAL A 100 4.60 -3.04 -25.37
CA VAL A 100 5.28 -3.56 -24.18
C VAL A 100 6.35 -4.54 -24.67
N SER A 101 7.56 -4.00 -24.84
CA SER A 101 8.77 -4.81 -24.76
C SER A 101 8.61 -5.60 -23.47
N HIS A 102 8.74 -6.91 -23.55
CA HIS A 102 8.95 -7.75 -22.38
C HIS A 102 10.46 -7.80 -22.21
N PRO A 103 11.08 -6.77 -21.58
CA PRO A 103 12.48 -6.88 -21.24
C PRO A 103 12.63 -8.17 -20.44
N PRO A 104 13.69 -8.97 -20.67
CA PRO A 104 14.00 -10.04 -19.76
C PRO A 104 14.01 -9.48 -18.33
N PRO A 105 13.60 -10.26 -17.32
CA PRO A 105 13.39 -9.78 -15.96
C PRO A 105 14.60 -9.05 -15.34
N ASN A 106 15.79 -9.21 -15.93
CA ASN A 106 17.05 -8.60 -15.49
C ASN A 106 17.42 -7.28 -16.21
N GLU A 107 16.74 -6.89 -17.30
CA GLU A 107 17.11 -5.67 -18.06
C GLU A 107 16.85 -4.39 -17.25
N ILE A 108 15.76 -4.37 -16.48
CA ILE A 108 15.43 -3.26 -15.59
C ILE A 108 16.48 -3.16 -14.48
N ASP A 109 16.88 -4.29 -13.89
CA ASP A 109 17.92 -4.32 -12.86
C ASP A 109 19.28 -3.83 -13.40
N LEU A 110 19.65 -4.23 -14.62
CA LEU A 110 20.85 -3.76 -15.31
C LEU A 110 20.79 -2.26 -15.58
N PHE A 111 19.67 -1.77 -16.11
CA PHE A 111 19.45 -0.34 -16.35
C PHE A 111 19.58 0.47 -15.06
N LEU A 112 18.92 0.04 -13.98
CA LEU A 112 18.98 0.72 -12.68
C LEU A 112 20.38 0.65 -12.03
N ALA A 113 21.17 -0.38 -12.35
CA ALA A 113 22.56 -0.49 -11.91
C ALA A 113 23.50 0.45 -12.69
N GLU A 114 23.20 0.72 -13.97
CA GLU A 114 23.96 1.64 -14.81
C GLU A 114 23.64 3.11 -14.54
N VAL A 115 22.40 3.42 -14.15
CA VAL A 115 22.00 4.79 -13.80
C VAL A 115 22.65 5.19 -12.47
N PRO A 116 23.37 6.32 -12.40
CA PRO A 116 23.95 6.82 -11.16
C PRO A 116 22.83 7.39 -10.26
N LEU A 117 22.13 6.52 -9.54
CA LEU A 117 21.11 6.90 -8.58
C LEU A 117 21.78 7.38 -7.27
N PRO A 118 21.35 8.52 -6.69
CA PRO A 118 21.83 8.95 -5.39
C PRO A 118 21.44 7.90 -4.34
N ARG A 119 22.41 7.47 -3.54
CA ARG A 119 22.18 6.57 -2.41
C ARG A 119 22.15 7.37 -1.12
N ILE A 120 21.08 7.24 -0.35
CA ILE A 120 20.99 7.81 0.99
C ILE A 120 21.79 6.96 1.98
N THR A 121 22.40 7.60 2.97
CA THR A 121 23.12 6.91 4.04
C THR A 121 22.15 6.32 5.05
N GLY A 122 22.61 5.38 5.89
CA GLY A 122 21.76 4.81 6.95
C GLY A 122 21.27 5.85 7.96
N GLU A 123 22.05 6.91 8.19
CA GLU A 123 21.65 8.06 9.02
C GLU A 123 20.52 8.84 8.37
N GLN A 124 20.63 9.16 7.07
CA GLN A 124 19.58 9.84 6.31
C GLN A 124 18.30 9.00 6.23
N CYS A 125 18.40 7.67 6.05
CA CYS A 125 17.24 6.80 6.14
C CYS A 125 16.54 6.95 7.50
N SER A 126 17.30 6.86 8.60
CA SER A 126 16.75 6.97 9.94
C SER A 126 16.14 8.34 10.23
N GLU A 127 16.68 9.41 9.64
CA GLU A 127 16.13 10.77 9.74
C GLU A 127 14.80 10.88 8.97
N LEU A 128 14.75 10.37 7.73
CA LEU A 128 13.54 10.36 6.90
C LEU A 128 12.43 9.45 7.46
N ASP A 129 12.80 8.36 8.13
CA ASP A 129 11.87 7.45 8.81
C ASP A 129 11.40 8.01 10.17
N SER A 130 12.02 9.10 10.66
CA SER A 130 11.61 9.72 11.91
C SER A 130 10.33 10.56 11.73
N PRO A 131 9.52 10.75 12.79
CA PRO A 131 8.34 11.59 12.71
C PRO A 131 8.68 13.04 12.33
N PRO A 132 7.87 13.70 11.48
CA PRO A 132 8.14 15.07 11.06
C PRO A 132 8.13 16.03 12.25
N LEU A 133 8.98 17.05 12.19
CA LEU A 133 9.07 18.09 13.19
C LEU A 133 8.01 19.17 12.96
N LEU A 134 7.63 19.85 14.04
CA LEU A 134 6.70 20.98 13.99
C LEU A 134 7.20 22.09 13.05
N SER A 135 8.51 22.35 13.06
CA SER A 135 9.14 23.36 12.19
C SER A 135 9.00 23.01 10.72
N GLU A 136 9.16 21.73 10.36
CA GLU A 136 9.06 21.25 8.98
C GLU A 136 7.63 21.43 8.47
N VAL A 137 6.63 21.06 9.27
CA VAL A 137 5.21 21.26 8.91
C VAL A 137 4.89 22.75 8.75
N GLN A 138 5.41 23.61 9.63
CA GLN A 138 5.21 25.05 9.49
C GLN A 138 5.88 25.61 8.23
N GLU A 139 7.07 25.15 7.90
CA GLU A 139 7.80 25.58 6.71
C GLU A 139 7.15 25.08 5.43
N ALA A 140 6.69 23.83 5.40
CA ALA A 140 5.92 23.26 4.30
C ALA A 140 4.64 24.07 4.03
N ASN A 141 3.90 24.45 5.08
CA ASN A 141 2.73 25.31 4.92
C ASN A 141 3.11 26.69 4.36
N ARG A 142 4.24 27.27 4.80
CA ARG A 142 4.73 28.57 4.30
C ARG A 142 5.16 28.53 2.84
N SER A 143 5.69 27.40 2.37
CA SER A 143 6.21 27.24 1.00
C SER A 143 5.16 26.95 -0.06
N LEU A 144 3.90 26.68 0.32
CA LEU A 144 2.79 26.46 -0.61
C LEU A 144 2.67 27.57 -1.66
N ALA A 145 2.29 27.24 -2.89
CA ALA A 145 2.07 28.26 -3.92
C ALA A 145 0.73 28.99 -3.69
N ASN A 146 0.73 30.33 -3.79
CA ASN A 146 -0.48 31.15 -3.71
C ASN A 146 -1.28 31.10 -5.02
N ASP A 147 -2.52 31.59 -4.95
CA ASP A 147 -3.42 31.78 -6.11
C ASP A 147 -3.65 30.50 -6.93
N LYS A 148 -3.58 29.34 -6.26
CA LYS A 148 -3.95 28.04 -6.82
C LYS A 148 -5.39 27.71 -6.47
N ALA A 149 -6.02 26.91 -7.32
CA ALA A 149 -7.34 26.37 -7.03
C ALA A 149 -7.26 25.55 -5.72
N PRO A 150 -8.24 25.68 -4.81
CA PRO A 150 -8.29 24.91 -3.58
C PRO A 150 -8.46 23.42 -3.87
N GLY A 151 -8.03 22.58 -2.94
CA GLY A 151 -8.19 21.14 -3.01
C GLY A 151 -9.63 20.68 -2.75
N PRO A 152 -9.86 19.37 -2.57
CA PRO A 152 -11.17 18.82 -2.22
C PRO A 152 -11.68 19.27 -0.84
N ASP A 153 -10.80 19.84 -0.01
CA ASP A 153 -11.08 20.49 1.26
C ASP A 153 -11.68 21.90 1.12
N GLY A 154 -11.56 22.52 -0.06
CA GLY A 154 -12.05 23.87 -0.33
C GLY A 154 -11.24 24.99 0.32
N LEU A 155 -10.10 24.67 0.96
CA LEU A 155 -9.27 25.65 1.66
C LEU A 155 -8.10 26.11 0.77
N PRO A 156 -7.88 27.42 0.60
CA PRO A 156 -6.81 27.93 -0.25
C PRO A 156 -5.46 27.92 0.50
N ALA A 157 -4.33 27.99 -0.22
CA ALA A 157 -2.99 27.94 0.37
C ALA A 157 -2.74 29.04 1.43
N GLU A 158 -3.36 30.20 1.26
CA GLU A 158 -3.30 31.36 2.14
C GLU A 158 -3.86 31.03 3.53
N PHE A 159 -4.87 30.14 3.61
CA PHE A 159 -5.41 29.66 4.88
C PHE A 159 -4.33 28.88 5.65
N TYR A 160 -3.69 27.92 4.99
CA TYR A 160 -2.63 27.10 5.59
C TYR A 160 -1.44 27.94 6.06
N LYS A 161 -1.09 28.99 5.31
CA LYS A 161 -0.05 29.95 5.69
C LYS A 161 -0.44 30.77 6.91
N ALA A 162 -1.63 31.37 6.89
CA ALA A 162 -2.13 32.26 7.93
C ALA A 162 -2.29 31.54 9.28
N TYR A 163 -2.75 30.28 9.26
CA TYR A 163 -2.98 29.50 10.46
C TYR A 163 -1.91 28.43 10.73
N SER A 164 -0.75 28.49 10.05
CA SER A 164 0.32 27.49 10.15
C SER A 164 0.73 27.14 11.59
N VAL A 165 0.84 28.14 12.47
CA VAL A 165 1.19 27.94 13.89
C VAL A 165 0.12 27.15 14.65
N GLN A 166 -1.16 27.36 14.33
CA GLN A 166 -2.30 26.74 14.99
C GLN A 166 -2.60 25.35 14.41
N LEU A 167 -2.35 25.17 13.11
CA LEU A 167 -2.59 23.93 12.38
C LEU A 167 -1.47 22.92 12.59
N ALA A 168 -0.20 23.35 12.61
CA ALA A 168 0.94 22.43 12.65
C ALA A 168 0.88 21.40 13.79
N PRO A 169 0.54 21.75 15.05
CA PRO A 169 0.40 20.75 16.12
C PRO A 169 -0.72 19.74 15.87
N LYS A 170 -1.81 20.17 15.22
CA LYS A 170 -2.94 19.30 14.89
C LYS A 170 -2.56 18.33 13.78
N LEU A 171 -1.87 18.80 12.75
CA LEU A 171 -1.43 17.99 11.60
C LEU A 171 -0.44 16.90 12.01
N LEU A 172 0.38 17.13 13.05
CA LEU A 172 1.31 16.14 13.59
C LEU A 172 0.64 15.02 14.40
N THR A 173 -0.63 15.20 14.81
CA THR A 173 -1.33 14.27 15.71
C THR A 173 -2.44 13.49 14.98
N LEU A 174 -2.56 13.64 13.65
CA LEU A 174 -3.59 12.99 12.84
C LEU A 174 -3.37 11.48 12.71
#